data_AF-A0A7Y1Y6E9-F1
#
_entry.id   AF-A0A7Y1Y6E9-F1
#
_cell.length_a   1.000
_cell.length_b   1.000
_cell.length_c   1.000
_cell.angle_alpha   90.00
_cell.angle_beta   90.00
_cell.angle_gamma   90.00
#
_symmetry.space_group_name_H-M   'P 1'
#
loop_
_entity.id
_entity.type
_entity.pdbx_description
1 polymer ?
#
loop_
_entity_poly.entity_id
_entity_poly.type
_entity_poly.pdbx_seq_one_letter_code
_entity_poly.pdbx_strand_id
1 'polypeptide(L)'
;GTNNAIASCAGAVGELARRQAVALVEPLPVFREGGRARVSNDPESLIRAISVAGGLGAVSAYTWLKVPMVRNIAQVVGATSMPVLVVGGDPGADSAQAIDRWRAALDLPQVRGIVAGRSLLFPSDGDFERAVSAVAEALGR
;
A
#
# COMPACT_ATOMS: atom_id res chain seq x y z
N GLY A 1 -0.37 8.99 21.10
CA GLY A 1 -0.88 9.90 20.06
C GLY A 1 -0.02 9.82 18.80
N THR A 2 -0.38 10.53 17.73
CA THR A 2 0.28 10.45 16.41
C THR A 2 1.80 10.65 16.46
N ASN A 3 2.31 11.61 17.23
CA ASN A 3 3.75 11.85 17.37
C ASN A 3 4.51 10.63 17.91
N ASN A 4 3.96 9.94 18.92
CA ASN A 4 4.58 8.75 19.48
C ASN A 4 4.57 7.59 18.47
N ALA A 5 3.51 7.47 17.66
CA ALA A 5 3.46 6.46 16.61
C ALA A 5 4.53 6.72 15.53
N ILE A 6 4.67 7.98 15.08
CA ILE A 6 5.69 8.37 14.11
C ILE A 6 7.10 8.12 14.66
N ALA A 7 7.38 8.54 15.91
CA ALA A 7 8.68 8.33 16.55
C ALA A 7 9.01 6.83 16.70
N SER A 8 8.03 6.02 17.12
CA SER A 8 8.18 4.57 17.23
C SER A 8 8.45 3.92 15.87
N CYS A 9 7.72 4.32 14.83
CA CYS A 9 7.94 3.83 13.47
C CYS A 9 9.33 4.23 12.95
N ALA A 10 9.78 5.46 13.18
CA ALA A 10 11.11 5.91 12.77
C ALA A 10 12.23 5.10 13.47
N GLY A 11 12.06 4.77 14.75
CA GLY A 11 12.95 3.89 15.49
C GLY A 11 13.01 2.48 14.90
N ALA A 12 11.85 1.87 14.66
CA ALA A 12 11.74 0.52 14.08
C ALA A 12 12.32 0.43 12.66
N VAL A 13 12.00 1.41 11.80
CA VAL A 13 12.56 1.49 10.44
C VAL A 13 14.09 1.64 10.50
N GLY A 14 14.61 2.48 11.40
CA GLY A 14 16.05 2.63 11.60
C GLY A 14 16.74 1.34 12.08
N GLU A 15 16.09 0.57 12.96
CA GLU A 15 16.60 -0.73 13.42
C GLU A 15 16.62 -1.78 12.31
N LEU A 16 15.57 -1.85 11.49
CA LEU A 16 15.49 -2.75 10.34
C LEU A 16 16.56 -2.40 9.29
N ALA A 17 16.73 -1.11 8.99
CA ALA A 17 17.75 -0.64 8.05
C ALA A 17 19.18 -1.00 8.51
N ARG A 18 19.50 -0.88 9.81
CA ARG A 18 20.80 -1.31 10.37
C ARG A 18 21.07 -2.80 10.19
N ARG A 19 20.02 -3.61 10.09
CA ARG A 19 20.09 -5.06 9.86
C ARG A 19 19.92 -5.44 8.39
N GLN A 20 19.86 -4.46 7.49
CA GLN A 20 19.58 -4.65 6.06
C GLN A 20 18.26 -5.43 5.82
N ALA A 21 17.31 -5.31 6.74
CA ALA A 21 16.00 -5.95 6.66
C ALA A 21 14.97 -4.97 6.09
N VAL A 22 14.09 -5.46 5.22
CA VAL A 22 13.04 -4.63 4.62
C VAL A 22 12.01 -4.22 5.66
N ALA A 23 11.76 -2.92 5.76
CA ALA A 23 10.63 -2.35 6.47
C ALA A 23 9.49 -2.09 5.47
N LEU A 24 8.38 -2.83 5.59
CA LEU A 24 7.16 -2.56 4.81
C LEU A 24 6.28 -1.58 5.59
N VAL A 25 6.21 -0.34 5.13
CA VAL A 25 5.48 0.75 5.80
C VAL A 25 4.18 1.04 5.05
N GLU A 26 3.05 1.05 5.76
CA GLU A 26 1.73 1.41 5.22
C GLU A 26 1.32 2.81 5.71
N PRO A 27 1.63 3.89 4.96
CA PRO A 27 1.21 5.22 5.34
C PRO A 27 -0.29 5.42 5.07
N LEU A 28 -1.07 5.57 6.14
CA LEU A 28 -2.51 5.84 6.07
C LEU A 28 -2.82 7.23 6.60
N PRO A 29 -3.20 8.20 5.74
CA PRO A 29 -3.66 9.50 6.19
C PRO A 29 -5.02 9.36 6.87
N VAL A 30 -5.08 9.65 8.17
CA VAL A 30 -6.30 9.53 8.99
C VAL A 30 -6.75 10.91 9.46
N PHE A 31 -8.03 11.20 9.29
CA PHE A 31 -8.71 12.38 9.85
C PHE A 31 -9.83 11.98 10.80
N ARG A 32 -10.27 12.91 11.64
CA ARG A 32 -11.43 12.71 12.53
C ARG A 32 -12.65 13.40 11.93
N GLU A 33 -13.73 12.66 11.81
CA GLU A 33 -15.03 13.18 11.36
C GLU A 33 -16.13 12.57 12.23
N GLY A 34 -16.96 13.42 12.84
CA GLY A 34 -18.01 12.96 13.77
C GLY A 34 -17.47 12.14 14.95
N GLY A 35 -16.28 12.47 15.46
CA GLY A 35 -15.63 11.75 16.56
C GLY A 35 -15.00 10.39 16.17
N ARG A 36 -15.11 9.97 14.91
CA ARG A 36 -14.56 8.70 14.41
C ARG A 36 -13.34 8.95 13.52
N ALA A 37 -12.37 8.05 13.59
CA ALA A 37 -11.23 8.05 12.68
C ALA A 37 -11.67 7.55 11.30
N ARG A 38 -11.28 8.26 10.24
CA ARG A 38 -11.50 7.88 8.85
C ARG A 38 -10.20 7.97 8.07
N VAL A 39 -9.91 6.93 7.29
CA VAL A 39 -8.77 6.91 6.36
C VAL A 39 -9.16 7.67 5.10
N SER A 40 -8.29 8.56 4.65
CA SER A 40 -8.44 9.27 3.39
C SER A 40 -7.85 8.44 2.23
N ASN A 41 -8.63 8.30 1.16
CA ASN A 41 -8.18 7.73 -0.11
C ASN A 41 -7.90 8.81 -1.16
N ASP A 42 -7.87 10.08 -0.72
CA ASP A 42 -7.53 11.22 -1.56
C ASP A 42 -6.03 11.17 -1.98
N PRO A 43 -5.71 11.33 -3.28
CA PRO A 43 -4.33 11.28 -3.77
C PRO A 43 -3.38 12.26 -3.08
N GLU A 44 -3.79 13.50 -2.80
CA GLU A 44 -2.90 14.46 -2.15
C GLU A 44 -2.57 14.05 -0.72
N SER A 45 -3.58 13.58 0.01
CA SER A 45 -3.43 13.06 1.37
C SER A 45 -2.44 11.89 1.40
N LEU A 46 -2.52 10.98 0.43
CA LEU A 46 -1.60 9.85 0.30
C LEU A 46 -0.19 10.28 -0.10
N ILE A 47 -0.05 11.21 -1.04
CA ILE A 47 1.25 11.77 -1.43
C ILE A 47 1.95 12.37 -0.20
N ARG A 48 1.25 13.17 0.60
CA ARG A 48 1.80 13.74 1.85
C ARG A 48 2.22 12.64 2.82
N ALA A 49 1.38 11.61 3.01
CA ALA A 49 1.68 10.51 3.91
C ALA A 49 2.90 9.69 3.44
N ILE A 50 3.03 9.46 2.13
CA ILE A 50 4.19 8.79 1.50
C ILE A 50 5.47 9.61 1.69
N SER A 51 5.40 10.94 1.51
CA SER A 51 6.55 11.81 1.73
C SER A 51 7.01 11.76 3.20
N VAL A 52 6.08 11.75 4.16
CA VAL A 52 6.40 11.55 5.59
C VAL A 52 7.04 10.18 5.82
N ALA A 53 6.50 9.12 5.23
CA ALA A 53 7.05 7.77 5.34
C ALA A 53 8.48 7.67 4.80
N GLY A 54 8.81 8.39 3.72
CA GLY A 54 10.17 8.45 3.17
C GLY A 54 11.20 9.09 4.10
N GLY A 55 10.76 9.86 5.10
CA GLY A 55 11.60 10.45 6.15
C GLY A 55 11.64 9.65 7.46
N LEU A 56 11.03 8.46 7.52
CA LEU A 56 11.09 7.63 8.72
C LEU A 56 12.45 6.93 8.82
N GLY A 57 13.15 7.18 9.92
CA GLY A 57 14.48 6.60 10.18
C GLY A 57 15.61 7.42 9.55
N ALA A 58 16.85 6.94 9.71
CA ALA A 58 18.03 7.64 9.22
C ALA A 58 18.27 7.46 7.71
N VAL A 59 17.81 6.34 7.14
CA VAL A 59 17.92 5.99 5.72
C VAL A 59 16.67 5.23 5.27
N SER A 60 16.28 5.39 4.00
CA SER A 60 15.14 4.71 3.39
C SER A 60 15.53 3.59 2.40
N ALA A 61 16.81 3.24 2.32
CA ALA A 61 17.33 2.23 1.39
C ALA A 61 16.69 0.84 1.56
N TYR A 62 16.15 0.54 2.74
CA TYR A 62 15.47 -0.72 3.08
C TYR A 62 13.96 -0.52 3.35
N THR A 63 13.39 0.61 2.94
CA THR A 63 11.97 0.91 3.14
C THR A 63 11.19 0.60 1.86
N TRP A 64 10.15 -0.22 1.99
CA TRP A 64 9.14 -0.46 0.96
C TRP A 64 7.83 0.13 1.43
N LEU A 65 7.01 0.61 0.50
CA LEU A 65 5.70 1.16 0.82
C LEU A 65 4.59 0.20 0.45
N LYS A 66 3.63 0.06 1.35
CA LYS A 66 2.35 -0.58 1.12
C LYS A 66 1.32 0.54 0.88
N VAL A 67 0.86 0.69 -0.36
CA VAL A 67 0.02 1.83 -0.78
C VAL A 67 -1.36 1.33 -1.22
N PRO A 68 -2.47 1.89 -0.70
CA PRO A 68 -3.80 1.49 -1.14
C PRO A 68 -4.01 1.80 -2.62
N MET A 69 -4.66 0.88 -3.33
CA MET A 69 -5.15 1.17 -4.68
C MET A 69 -6.18 2.30 -4.63
N VAL A 70 -5.90 3.41 -5.31
CA VAL A 70 -6.76 4.60 -5.39
C VAL A 70 -6.86 5.10 -6.83
N ARG A 71 -7.78 6.04 -7.06
CA ARG A 71 -7.77 6.83 -8.30
C ARG A 71 -6.43 7.58 -8.40
N ASN A 72 -5.92 7.72 -9.62
CA ASN A 72 -4.64 8.40 -9.90
C ASN A 72 -3.43 7.74 -9.19
N ILE A 73 -3.42 6.41 -9.06
CA ILE A 73 -2.32 5.67 -8.41
C ILE A 73 -0.94 6.02 -9.01
N ALA A 74 -0.84 6.27 -10.32
CA ALA A 74 0.39 6.71 -10.98
C ALA A 74 0.97 8.01 -10.39
N GLN A 75 0.11 8.98 -10.08
CA GLN A 75 0.50 10.22 -9.43
C GLN A 75 0.97 9.98 -8.00
N VAL A 76 0.29 9.10 -7.27
CA VAL A 76 0.59 8.79 -5.86
C VAL A 76 1.93 8.07 -5.72
N VAL A 77 2.15 7.00 -6.50
CA VAL A 77 3.41 6.24 -6.42
C VAL A 77 4.58 7.00 -7.06
N GLY A 78 4.29 7.92 -8.00
CA GLY A 78 5.29 8.82 -8.58
C GLY A 78 5.91 9.80 -7.57
N ALA A 79 5.32 9.99 -6.40
CA ALA A 79 5.86 10.84 -5.33
C ALA A 79 7.05 10.20 -4.58
N THR A 80 7.44 8.97 -4.92
CA THR A 80 8.56 8.27 -4.30
C THR A 80 9.41 7.52 -5.32
N SER A 81 10.67 7.25 -4.93
CA SER A 81 11.56 6.29 -5.60
C SER A 81 11.63 4.95 -4.87
N MET A 82 10.99 4.81 -3.70
CA MET A 82 10.97 3.56 -2.94
C MET A 82 10.11 2.50 -3.67
N PRO A 83 10.43 1.21 -3.53
CA PRO A 83 9.58 0.13 -4.03
C PRO A 83 8.19 0.17 -3.38
N VAL A 84 7.15 -0.07 -4.18
CA VAL A 84 5.75 -0.06 -3.75
C VAL A 84 5.10 -1.42 -3.96
N LEU A 85 4.39 -1.89 -2.94
CA LEU A 85 3.37 -2.93 -3.06
C LEU A 85 2.00 -2.27 -3.03
N VAL A 86 1.21 -2.46 -4.08
CA VAL A 86 -0.17 -1.94 -4.10
C VAL A 86 -1.10 -2.88 -3.36
N VAL A 87 -1.99 -2.32 -2.56
CA VAL A 87 -2.93 -3.09 -1.75
C VAL A 87 -4.27 -3.15 -2.45
N GLY A 88 -4.82 -4.36 -2.52
CA GLY A 88 -6.24 -4.52 -2.79
C GLY A 88 -7.07 -3.86 -1.70
N GLY A 89 -7.68 -2.71 -2.02
CA GLY A 89 -8.81 -2.23 -1.22
C GLY A 89 -9.93 -3.27 -1.20
N ASP A 90 -10.92 -3.09 -0.31
CA ASP A 90 -12.14 -3.89 -0.38
C ASP A 90 -12.76 -3.70 -1.78
N PRO A 91 -12.78 -4.73 -2.65
CA PRO A 91 -13.26 -4.58 -4.03
C PRO A 91 -14.75 -4.26 -4.08
N GLY A 92 -15.47 -4.44 -2.96
CA GLY A 92 -16.92 -4.53 -2.98
C GLY A 92 -17.35 -5.64 -3.93
N ALA A 93 -18.44 -5.41 -4.66
CA ALA A 93 -19.03 -6.39 -5.58
C ALA A 93 -18.28 -6.57 -6.92
N ASP A 94 -17.13 -5.92 -7.14
CA ASP A 94 -16.52 -5.82 -8.47
C ASP A 94 -15.05 -6.26 -8.53
N SER A 95 -14.85 -7.55 -8.26
CA SER A 95 -13.55 -8.22 -8.23
C SER A 95 -12.81 -8.18 -9.58
N ALA A 96 -13.53 -8.23 -10.72
CA ALA A 96 -12.94 -8.16 -12.05
C ALA A 96 -12.30 -6.80 -12.32
N GLN A 97 -12.99 -5.70 -11.99
CA GLN A 97 -12.44 -4.35 -12.09
C GLN A 97 -11.23 -4.12 -11.14
N ALA A 98 -11.11 -4.89 -10.06
CA ALA A 98 -9.94 -4.80 -9.18
C ALA A 98 -8.68 -5.38 -9.85
N ILE A 99 -8.79 -6.51 -10.55
CA ILE A 99 -7.66 -7.15 -11.24
C ILE A 99 -7.11 -6.26 -12.35
N ASP A 100 -7.98 -5.66 -13.18
CA ASP A 100 -7.52 -4.80 -14.27
C ASP A 100 -6.81 -3.54 -13.74
N ARG A 101 -7.31 -2.97 -12.65
CA ARG A 101 -6.61 -1.86 -11.96
C ARG A 101 -5.25 -2.31 -11.44
N TRP A 102 -5.14 -3.50 -10.85
CA TRP A 102 -3.85 -4.01 -10.39
C TRP A 102 -2.87 -4.25 -11.54
N ARG A 103 -3.33 -4.82 -12.66
CA ARG A 103 -2.52 -4.97 -13.89
C ARG A 103 -1.96 -3.64 -14.36
N ALA A 104 -2.81 -2.61 -14.45
CA ALA A 104 -2.37 -1.27 -14.84
C ALA A 104 -1.37 -0.66 -13.84
N ALA A 105 -1.50 -0.93 -12.54
CA ALA A 105 -0.54 -0.47 -11.55
C ALA A 105 0.80 -1.21 -11.64
N LEU A 106 0.82 -2.49 -11.99
CA LEU A 106 2.05 -3.27 -12.18
C LEU A 106 2.92 -2.76 -13.34
N ASP A 107 2.36 -1.97 -14.26
CA ASP A 107 3.12 -1.28 -15.32
C ASP A 107 3.91 -0.06 -14.80
N LEU A 108 3.67 0.38 -13.56
CA LEU A 108 4.32 1.56 -13.00
C LEU A 108 5.71 1.23 -12.45
N PRO A 109 6.76 2.05 -12.72
CA PRO A 109 8.15 1.73 -12.35
C PRO A 109 8.41 1.46 -10.87
N GLN A 110 7.64 2.10 -9.98
CA GLN A 110 7.76 1.94 -8.54
C GLN A 110 7.09 0.66 -8.04
N VAL A 111 6.09 0.14 -8.75
CA VAL A 111 5.26 -0.95 -8.26
C VAL A 111 5.96 -2.29 -8.52
N ARG A 112 6.14 -3.07 -7.44
CA ARG A 112 6.86 -4.36 -7.45
C ARG A 112 5.96 -5.56 -7.20
N GLY A 113 4.71 -5.33 -6.88
CA GLY A 113 3.77 -6.41 -6.61
C GLY A 113 2.50 -5.94 -5.92
N ILE A 114 1.71 -6.91 -5.51
CA ILE A 114 0.40 -6.72 -4.90
C ILE A 114 0.41 -7.36 -3.51
N VAL A 115 -0.19 -6.70 -2.53
CA VAL A 115 -0.53 -7.29 -1.23
C VAL A 115 -2.06 -7.32 -1.12
N ALA A 116 -2.65 -8.50 -1.24
CA ALA A 116 -4.09 -8.68 -1.12
C ALA A 116 -4.40 -9.65 0.03
N GLY A 117 -5.44 -9.31 0.80
CA GLY A 117 -5.85 -10.07 1.97
C GLY A 117 -7.30 -10.52 1.83
N ARG A 118 -8.21 -9.85 2.54
CA ARG A 118 -9.64 -10.21 2.62
C ARG A 118 -10.31 -10.42 1.25
N SER A 119 -9.97 -9.63 0.24
CA SER A 119 -10.54 -9.74 -1.10
C SER A 119 -10.27 -11.08 -1.79
N LEU A 120 -9.12 -11.70 -1.49
CA LEU A 120 -8.76 -13.02 -2.03
C LEU A 120 -9.17 -14.14 -1.08
N LEU A 121 -9.08 -13.91 0.23
CA LEU A 121 -9.41 -14.92 1.24
C LEU A 121 -10.93 -15.14 1.39
N PHE A 122 -11.74 -14.12 1.08
CA PHE A 122 -13.19 -14.13 1.24
C PHE A 122 -13.88 -13.52 0.00
N PRO A 123 -13.71 -14.12 -1.19
CA PRO A 123 -14.36 -13.62 -2.39
C PRO A 123 -15.88 -13.82 -2.29
N SER A 124 -16.65 -12.97 -2.96
CA SER A 124 -18.13 -12.96 -2.89
C SER A 124 -18.77 -14.27 -3.39
N ASP A 125 -18.07 -15.00 -4.25
CA ASP A 125 -18.48 -16.29 -4.81
C ASP A 125 -17.95 -17.51 -4.01
N GLY A 126 -17.16 -17.27 -2.95
CA GLY A 126 -16.56 -18.31 -2.11
C GLY A 126 -15.37 -19.06 -2.72
N ASP A 127 -14.98 -18.76 -3.97
CA ASP A 127 -13.92 -19.47 -4.68
C ASP A 127 -12.56 -18.76 -4.55
N PHE A 128 -11.90 -18.97 -3.40
CA PHE A 128 -10.61 -18.33 -3.12
C PHE A 128 -9.48 -18.84 -4.05
N GLU A 129 -9.53 -20.10 -4.47
CA GLU A 129 -8.51 -20.69 -5.36
C GLU A 129 -8.51 -19.99 -6.72
N ARG A 130 -9.70 -19.77 -7.29
CA ARG A 130 -9.86 -18.99 -8.52
C ARG A 130 -9.40 -17.55 -8.33
N ALA A 131 -9.73 -16.91 -7.21
CA ALA A 131 -9.32 -15.53 -6.94
C ALA A 131 -7.79 -15.41 -6.85
N VAL A 132 -7.12 -16.32 -6.15
CA VAL A 132 -5.66 -16.38 -6.06
C VAL A 132 -5.03 -16.65 -7.42
N SER A 133 -5.57 -17.60 -8.19
CA SER A 133 -5.05 -17.95 -9.52
C SER A 133 -5.10 -16.75 -10.48
N ALA A 134 -6.20 -16.01 -10.50
CA ALA A 134 -6.35 -14.83 -11.36
C ALA A 134 -5.33 -13.73 -11.02
N VAL A 135 -4.98 -13.56 -9.74
CA VAL A 135 -3.92 -12.62 -9.33
C VAL A 135 -2.53 -13.14 -9.66
N ALA A 136 -2.28 -14.43 -9.47
CA ALA A 136 -1.01 -15.05 -9.83
C ALA A 136 -0.73 -14.92 -11.33
N GLU A 137 -1.74 -15.16 -12.19
CA GLU A 137 -1.66 -14.93 -13.64
C GLU A 137 -1.39 -13.46 -13.97
N ALA A 138 -2.00 -12.52 -13.25
CA ALA A 138 -1.74 -11.08 -13.46
C ALA A 138 -0.31 -10.66 -13.05
N LEU A 139 0.29 -11.33 -12.08
CA LEU A 139 1.67 -11.11 -11.63
C LEU A 139 2.70 -11.83 -12.52
N GLY A 140 2.35 -13.00 -13.05
CA GLY A 140 3.22 -13.90 -13.80
C GLY A 140 3.38 -13.56 -15.28
N ARG A 141 3.43 -12.27 -15.62
CA ARG A 141 3.86 -11.83 -16.95
C ARG A 141 5.19 -12.49 -17.34
#